data_AF-A0A1Q7WPL8-F1
#
_entry.id   AF-A0A1Q7WPL8-F1
#
_cell.length_a   1.000
_cell.length_b   1.000
_cell.length_c   1.000
_cell.angle_alpha   90.00
_cell.angle_beta   90.00
_cell.angle_gamma   90.00
#
_symmetry.space_group_name_H-M   'P 1'
#
loop_
_entity.id
_entity.type
_entity.pdbx_description
1 polymer ?
#
loop_
_entity_poly.entity_id
_entity_poly.type
_entity_poly.pdbx_seq_one_letter_code
_entity_poly.pdbx_strand_id
1 'polypeptide(L)'
;MRSVSRILRRDKFGPSGAGAWKFKTHSSVPRARDLCGAIGSSLPDSRCCTPGLDSCGWTGAEGFDGYRILHLSDTHLDCLPELAAVASRLITGIEVDLLALTGDIHGRQRAPLADSTGPLAELIGAVRVKDRHLAILGNHDPAAMAEALEDLGFKVLINESTVLSRGGEHIVVTGLDDVHRFFTSDALAALSRAAEGFRIALVHSAEVADYAAAAGYDLYLCGHTHGGQICLPGGRPIITHLLRCGYGSIGLWRDGNMIGYTNNGLGVGDIPLRFNSRGEISIITLRRSLRGE
;
A
#
# COMPACT_ATOMS: atom_id res chain seq x y z
N MET A 1 -24.40 -43.22 -20.60
CA MET A 1 -25.26 -43.95 -19.65
C MET A 1 -25.56 -43.03 -18.48
N ARG A 2 -26.84 -42.61 -18.32
CA ARG A 2 -27.50 -41.96 -17.17
C ARG A 2 -26.86 -40.67 -16.62
N SER A 3 -27.36 -39.46 -16.92
CA SER A 3 -28.64 -38.83 -16.48
C SER A 3 -28.83 -38.88 -14.96
N VAL A 4 -28.98 -37.72 -14.30
CA VAL A 4 -30.26 -37.22 -13.76
C VAL A 4 -30.03 -35.88 -13.02
N SER A 5 -30.86 -34.92 -13.38
CA SER A 5 -31.10 -33.61 -12.79
C SER A 5 -31.82 -33.67 -11.43
N ARG A 6 -31.69 -32.63 -10.60
CA ARG A 6 -32.76 -32.24 -9.65
C ARG A 6 -32.82 -30.73 -9.41
N ILE A 7 -34.04 -30.25 -9.52
CA ILE A 7 -34.53 -28.87 -9.43
C ILE A 7 -35.29 -28.73 -8.09
N LEU A 8 -35.52 -27.47 -7.66
CA LEU A 8 -36.58 -26.93 -6.77
C LEU A 8 -36.10 -26.64 -5.33
N ARG A 9 -36.38 -25.48 -4.68
CA ARG A 9 -37.53 -24.56 -4.79
C ARG A 9 -37.18 -23.09 -4.53
N ARG A 10 -38.03 -22.23 -5.13
CA ARG A 10 -38.37 -20.85 -4.75
C ARG A 10 -39.14 -20.86 -3.42
N ASP A 11 -38.83 -19.95 -2.51
CA ASP A 11 -39.79 -19.41 -1.54
C ASP A 11 -39.92 -17.89 -1.69
N LYS A 12 -41.15 -17.41 -1.50
CA LYS A 12 -41.64 -16.06 -1.75
C LYS A 12 -41.75 -15.26 -0.43
N PHE A 13 -41.34 -13.99 -0.51
CA PHE A 13 -41.81 -12.77 0.20
C PHE A 13 -41.80 -12.65 1.74
N GLY A 14 -41.20 -11.55 2.21
CA GLY A 14 -41.43 -10.91 3.52
C GLY A 14 -40.39 -9.81 3.84
N PRO A 15 -40.76 -8.55 4.13
CA PRO A 15 -39.86 -7.38 4.16
C PRO A 15 -39.33 -7.06 5.56
N SER A 16 -38.03 -6.76 5.66
CA SER A 16 -37.32 -5.99 6.70
C SER A 16 -35.83 -6.29 6.49
N GLY A 17 -34.98 -5.32 6.18
CA GLY A 17 -34.51 -4.35 7.17
C GLY A 17 -33.30 -4.95 7.88
N ALA A 18 -32.10 -4.41 7.56
CA ALA A 18 -30.77 -4.78 8.08
C ALA A 18 -30.10 -6.03 7.47
N GLY A 19 -29.52 -5.86 6.28
CA GLY A 19 -28.49 -6.78 5.77
C GLY A 19 -27.15 -6.52 6.47
N ALA A 20 -26.80 -7.37 7.43
CA ALA A 20 -25.44 -7.45 7.95
C ALA A 20 -24.54 -8.13 6.91
N TRP A 21 -23.60 -7.38 6.34
CA TRP A 21 -22.61 -7.93 5.42
C TRP A 21 -21.44 -8.53 6.22
N LYS A 22 -21.25 -9.85 6.10
CA LYS A 22 -20.03 -10.55 6.54
C LYS A 22 -18.97 -10.46 5.45
N PHE A 23 -17.77 -9.98 5.78
CA PHE A 23 -16.60 -10.09 4.91
C PHE A 23 -15.66 -11.22 5.35
N LYS A 24 -15.18 -11.98 4.38
CA LYS A 24 -14.18 -13.05 4.50
C LYS A 24 -12.80 -12.45 4.33
N THR A 25 -11.99 -12.45 5.39
CA THR A 25 -10.53 -12.41 5.24
C THR A 25 -10.06 -13.79 4.79
N HIS A 26 -9.30 -13.87 3.71
CA HIS A 26 -8.58 -15.10 3.36
C HIS A 26 -7.27 -15.10 4.14
N SER A 27 -7.29 -15.60 5.39
CA SER A 27 -6.08 -16.00 6.09
C SER A 27 -5.93 -17.52 5.99
N SER A 28 -5.22 -18.01 4.99
CA SER A 28 -4.82 -19.42 4.93
C SER A 28 -3.39 -19.57 5.44
N VAL A 29 -3.23 -19.72 6.76
CA VAL A 29 -2.03 -20.30 7.36
C VAL A 29 -2.47 -21.45 8.27
N PRO A 30 -2.01 -22.70 8.03
CA PRO A 30 -2.23 -23.81 8.95
C PRO A 30 -1.47 -23.55 10.26
N ARG A 31 -2.11 -23.83 11.40
CA ARG A 31 -1.48 -23.76 12.72
C ARG A 31 -0.37 -24.82 12.81
N ALA A 32 0.89 -24.40 12.90
CA ALA A 32 1.94 -25.24 13.45
C ALA A 32 1.75 -25.29 14.97
N ARG A 33 1.34 -26.47 15.47
CA ARG A 33 1.35 -26.83 16.88
C ARG A 33 2.75 -27.37 17.24
N ASP A 34 3.03 -27.30 18.54
CA ASP A 34 4.09 -27.97 19.30
C ASP A 34 5.45 -27.27 19.41
N LEU A 35 5.57 -26.42 20.44
CA LEU A 35 6.51 -26.62 21.57
C LEU A 35 6.14 -25.72 22.78
N CYS A 36 6.06 -26.34 23.96
CA CYS A 36 5.67 -25.83 25.29
C CYS A 36 6.43 -24.56 25.75
N GLY A 37 5.95 -23.73 26.68
CA GLY A 37 4.78 -23.78 27.57
C GLY A 37 4.87 -22.68 28.64
N ALA A 38 3.71 -22.32 29.22
CA ALA A 38 3.47 -21.32 30.28
C ALA A 38 3.79 -19.85 29.88
N ILE A 39 2.91 -18.85 30.00
CA ILE A 39 2.08 -18.45 31.15
C ILE A 39 0.84 -17.69 30.61
N GLY A 40 -0.34 -18.00 31.17
CA GLY A 40 -1.35 -17.00 31.55
C GLY A 40 -2.09 -16.18 30.47
N SER A 41 -3.19 -16.77 29.98
CA SER A 41 -4.52 -16.15 29.83
C SER A 41 -4.70 -14.68 29.37
N SER A 42 -5.51 -14.57 28.31
CA SER A 42 -6.29 -13.41 27.81
C SER A 42 -5.57 -12.40 26.90
N LEU A 43 -5.45 -12.77 25.61
CA LEU A 43 -5.28 -11.82 24.51
C LEU A 43 -6.67 -11.35 24.05
N PRO A 44 -6.99 -10.04 24.04
CA PRO A 44 -8.07 -9.52 23.24
C PRO A 44 -7.63 -9.35 21.78
N ASP A 45 -8.57 -9.57 20.86
CA ASP A 45 -8.49 -9.41 19.41
C ASP A 45 -7.53 -8.30 18.97
N SER A 46 -6.59 -8.66 18.09
CA SER A 46 -5.79 -7.75 17.27
C SER A 46 -6.69 -7.00 16.27
N ARG A 47 -7.37 -5.97 16.74
CA ARG A 47 -7.99 -4.93 15.90
C ARG A 47 -7.11 -3.69 15.96
N CYS A 48 -6.15 -3.62 15.04
CA CYS A 48 -5.49 -2.37 14.67
C CYS A 48 -6.24 -1.69 13.53
N CYS A 49 -7.57 -1.77 13.55
CA CYS A 49 -8.45 -1.01 12.70
C CYS A 49 -8.98 0.13 13.57
N THR A 50 -8.67 1.38 13.24
CA THR A 50 -9.50 2.52 13.66
C THR A 50 -10.95 2.16 13.32
N PRO A 51 -11.87 2.07 14.29
CA PRO A 51 -13.25 1.70 13.99
C PRO A 51 -13.86 2.70 13.00
N GLY A 52 -14.30 2.22 11.83
CA GLY A 52 -15.14 3.00 10.90
C GLY A 52 -14.49 3.54 9.63
N LEU A 53 -13.25 3.16 9.28
CA LEU A 53 -12.59 3.60 8.05
C LEU A 53 -12.43 2.51 6.99
N ASP A 54 -13.11 1.36 7.09
CA ASP A 54 -12.92 0.23 6.16
C ASP A 54 -13.36 0.52 4.70
N SER A 55 -13.98 1.68 4.46
CA SER A 55 -14.29 2.20 3.12
C SER A 55 -14.47 3.72 3.20
N CYS A 56 -13.96 4.44 2.20
CA CYS A 56 -14.34 5.83 1.96
C CYS A 56 -14.75 5.97 0.51
N GLY A 57 -15.95 6.50 0.34
CA GLY A 57 -16.50 6.73 -0.97
C GLY A 57 -15.92 7.97 -1.64
N TRP A 58 -15.53 7.84 -2.90
CA TRP A 58 -15.21 8.96 -3.80
C TRP A 58 -16.25 9.11 -4.91
N THR A 59 -16.53 10.33 -5.37
CA THR A 59 -17.61 10.63 -6.33
C THR A 59 -17.21 10.59 -7.79
N GLY A 60 -16.02 10.11 -8.15
CA GLY A 60 -15.58 10.23 -9.55
C GLY A 60 -15.51 8.94 -10.36
N ALA A 61 -14.80 9.15 -11.47
CA ALA A 61 -14.58 8.35 -12.66
C ALA A 61 -15.13 6.90 -12.66
N GLU A 62 -16.23 6.64 -13.38
CA GLU A 62 -16.80 5.29 -13.58
C GLU A 62 -15.77 4.28 -14.11
N GLY A 63 -14.88 4.73 -14.99
CA GLY A 63 -13.82 3.94 -15.60
C GLY A 63 -12.78 3.43 -14.60
N PHE A 64 -12.68 4.02 -13.41
CA PHE A 64 -11.76 3.59 -12.37
C PHE A 64 -12.43 2.86 -11.19
N ASP A 65 -13.74 2.59 -11.24
CA ASP A 65 -14.34 1.71 -10.24
C ASP A 65 -13.78 0.29 -10.35
N GLY A 66 -13.28 -0.24 -9.23
CA GLY A 66 -12.59 -1.52 -9.19
C GLY A 66 -11.14 -1.46 -9.66
N TYR A 67 -10.56 -0.28 -9.89
CA TYR A 67 -9.13 -0.13 -10.21
C TYR A 67 -8.26 -0.59 -9.05
N ARG A 68 -7.32 -1.50 -9.30
CA ARG A 68 -6.50 -2.16 -8.28
C ARG A 68 -5.07 -1.66 -8.33
N ILE A 69 -4.58 -1.15 -7.22
CA ILE A 69 -3.22 -0.67 -7.02
C ILE A 69 -2.50 -1.65 -6.09
N LEU A 70 -1.48 -2.33 -6.59
CA LEU A 70 -0.51 -3.04 -5.74
C LEU A 70 0.45 -2.00 -5.16
N HIS A 71 0.43 -1.84 -3.85
CA HIS A 71 1.29 -0.92 -3.13
C HIS A 71 2.41 -1.69 -2.43
N LEU A 72 3.64 -1.45 -2.89
CA LEU A 72 4.88 -1.94 -2.29
C LEU A 72 5.66 -0.78 -1.70
N SER A 73 6.32 -1.00 -0.57
CA SER A 73 7.15 0.00 0.10
C SER A 73 8.18 -0.70 0.99
N ASP A 74 9.28 0.00 1.28
CA ASP A 74 10.27 -0.36 2.30
C ASP A 74 10.67 -1.83 2.21
N THR A 75 11.05 -2.27 1.01
CA THR A 75 11.33 -3.67 0.74
C THR A 75 12.71 -4.08 1.25
N HIS A 76 13.68 -3.15 1.24
CA HIS A 76 15.07 -3.35 1.66
C HIS A 76 15.60 -4.74 1.28
N LEU A 77 15.42 -5.12 0.00
CA LEU A 77 15.61 -6.50 -0.42
C LEU A 77 17.08 -6.93 -0.39
N ASP A 78 18.02 -6.00 -0.31
CA ASP A 78 19.42 -6.32 -0.04
C ASP A 78 19.67 -6.74 1.42
N CYS A 79 18.79 -6.38 2.37
CA CYS A 79 18.91 -6.79 3.77
C CYS A 79 18.37 -8.21 4.01
N LEU A 80 17.24 -8.55 3.37
CA LEU A 80 16.56 -9.85 3.48
C LEU A 80 16.02 -10.29 2.10
N PRO A 81 16.88 -10.73 1.17
CA PRO A 81 16.49 -11.04 -0.21
C PRO A 81 15.50 -12.20 -0.31
N GLU A 82 15.46 -13.10 0.67
CA GLU A 82 14.53 -14.23 0.71
C GLU A 82 13.06 -13.80 0.78
N LEU A 83 12.80 -12.55 1.22
CA LEU A 83 11.45 -11.99 1.24
C LEU A 83 10.85 -11.88 -0.15
N ALA A 84 11.65 -11.66 -1.20
CA ALA A 84 11.16 -11.62 -2.57
C ALA A 84 10.47 -12.94 -2.94
N ALA A 85 11.14 -14.07 -2.75
CA ALA A 85 10.58 -15.39 -3.08
C ALA A 85 9.32 -15.72 -2.26
N VAL A 86 9.28 -15.33 -0.97
CA VAL A 86 8.10 -15.52 -0.12
C VAL A 86 6.93 -14.67 -0.61
N ALA A 87 7.17 -13.39 -0.87
CA ALA A 87 6.18 -12.46 -1.35
C ALA A 87 5.67 -12.81 -2.76
N SER A 88 6.55 -13.21 -3.67
CA SER A 88 6.21 -13.71 -5.01
C SER A 88 5.17 -14.82 -4.94
N ARG A 89 5.36 -15.80 -4.03
CA ARG A 89 4.39 -16.90 -3.86
C ARG A 89 3.03 -16.42 -3.38
N LEU A 90 2.97 -15.34 -2.59
CA LEU A 90 1.71 -14.77 -2.10
C LEU A 90 0.95 -14.01 -3.18
N ILE A 91 1.68 -13.38 -4.12
CA ILE A 91 1.08 -12.54 -5.16
C ILE A 91 1.02 -13.20 -6.54
N THR A 92 1.54 -14.43 -6.68
CA THR A 92 1.52 -15.18 -7.94
C THR A 92 0.09 -15.36 -8.45
N GLY A 93 -0.15 -14.97 -9.70
CA GLY A 93 -1.46 -15.08 -10.35
C GLY A 93 -2.44 -13.97 -9.98
N ILE A 94 -2.02 -12.99 -9.18
CA ILE A 94 -2.78 -11.76 -8.98
C ILE A 94 -2.60 -10.85 -10.20
N GLU A 95 -3.72 -10.26 -10.61
CA GLU A 95 -3.76 -9.22 -11.64
C GLU A 95 -4.18 -7.89 -11.00
N VAL A 96 -3.41 -6.84 -11.25
CA VAL A 96 -3.68 -5.47 -10.80
C VAL A 96 -3.58 -4.50 -11.98
N ASP A 97 -4.06 -3.27 -11.80
CA ASP A 97 -3.99 -2.25 -12.83
C ASP A 97 -2.70 -1.43 -12.73
N LEU A 98 -2.32 -1.04 -11.51
CA LEU A 98 -1.12 -0.26 -11.20
C LEU A 98 -0.26 -0.97 -10.15
N LEU A 99 1.05 -0.93 -10.31
CA LEU A 99 2.00 -1.18 -9.23
C LEU A 99 2.63 0.16 -8.82
N ALA A 100 2.45 0.54 -7.56
CA ALA A 100 3.04 1.74 -6.96
C ALA A 100 4.09 1.32 -5.92
N LEU A 101 5.33 1.72 -6.16
CA LEU A 101 6.47 1.47 -5.27
C LEU A 101 6.86 2.78 -4.58
N THR A 102 6.64 2.87 -3.27
CA THR A 102 6.82 4.11 -2.52
C THR A 102 8.16 4.21 -1.78
N GLY A 103 9.25 3.77 -2.41
CA GLY A 103 10.60 3.97 -1.90
C GLY A 103 11.13 2.89 -0.95
N ASP A 104 12.40 3.05 -0.58
CA ASP A 104 13.23 2.19 0.26
C ASP A 104 13.31 0.75 -0.25
N ILE A 105 13.76 0.64 -1.50
CA ILE A 105 14.09 -0.63 -2.13
C ILE A 105 15.43 -1.15 -1.59
N HIS A 106 16.37 -0.22 -1.36
CA HIS A 106 17.70 -0.48 -0.85
C HIS A 106 17.80 -0.13 0.64
N GLY A 107 18.50 -0.91 1.45
CA GLY A 107 18.76 -0.58 2.86
C GLY A 107 20.22 -0.25 3.14
N ARG A 108 21.14 -1.10 2.67
CA ARG A 108 22.57 -0.98 2.98
C ARG A 108 23.26 -0.07 1.98
N GLN A 109 23.43 1.21 2.32
CA GLN A 109 24.00 2.26 1.44
C GLN A 109 25.27 1.93 0.61
N ARG A 110 26.06 0.91 0.98
CA ARG A 110 27.29 0.52 0.27
C ARG A 110 27.16 -0.79 -0.51
N ALA A 111 26.00 -1.47 -0.44
CA ALA A 111 25.77 -2.70 -1.18
C ALA A 111 25.58 -2.38 -2.67
N PRO A 112 25.92 -3.32 -3.58
CA PRO A 112 25.55 -3.19 -4.99
C PRO A 112 24.04 -3.05 -5.15
N LEU A 113 23.58 -2.18 -6.06
CA LEU A 113 22.14 -2.02 -6.34
C LEU A 113 21.47 -3.33 -6.79
N ALA A 114 22.24 -4.18 -7.50
CA ALA A 114 21.80 -5.50 -7.95
C ALA A 114 21.29 -6.40 -6.80
N ASP A 115 21.79 -6.20 -5.58
CA ASP A 115 21.36 -6.96 -4.40
C ASP A 115 19.90 -6.65 -4.03
N SER A 116 19.38 -5.47 -4.38
CA SER A 116 17.96 -5.13 -4.19
C SER A 116 17.16 -5.26 -5.49
N THR A 117 17.72 -4.85 -6.63
CA THR A 117 16.98 -4.83 -7.91
C THR A 117 16.77 -6.22 -8.49
N GLY A 118 17.69 -7.17 -8.27
CA GLY A 118 17.51 -8.57 -8.66
C GLY A 118 16.31 -9.22 -7.97
N PRO A 119 16.24 -9.24 -6.63
CA PRO A 119 15.07 -9.73 -5.91
C PRO A 119 13.80 -8.94 -6.21
N LEU A 120 13.89 -7.62 -6.43
CA LEU A 120 12.73 -6.82 -6.84
C LEU A 120 12.19 -7.29 -8.20
N ALA A 121 13.06 -7.57 -9.17
CA ALA A 121 12.66 -8.11 -10.47
C ALA A 121 11.94 -9.46 -10.35
N GLU A 122 12.41 -10.35 -9.46
CA GLU A 122 11.71 -11.61 -9.15
C GLU A 122 10.31 -11.34 -8.59
N LEU A 123 10.21 -10.43 -7.62
CA LEU A 123 8.96 -10.08 -6.96
C LEU A 123 7.92 -9.55 -7.95
N ILE A 124 8.28 -8.52 -8.72
CA ILE A 124 7.34 -7.89 -9.65
C ILE A 124 7.00 -8.80 -10.83
N GLY A 125 7.89 -9.73 -11.19
CA GLY A 125 7.62 -10.75 -12.20
C GLY A 125 6.50 -11.74 -11.82
N ALA A 126 6.16 -11.85 -10.53
CA ALA A 126 5.10 -12.73 -10.05
C ALA A 126 3.68 -12.13 -10.19
N VAL A 127 3.55 -10.83 -10.47
CA VAL A 127 2.28 -10.12 -10.59
C VAL A 127 2.04 -9.64 -12.02
N ARG A 128 0.80 -9.76 -12.51
CA ARG A 128 0.42 -9.16 -13.78
C ARG A 128 -0.10 -7.75 -13.55
N VAL A 129 0.57 -6.76 -14.15
CA VAL A 129 0.15 -5.35 -14.10
C VAL A 129 -0.35 -4.93 -15.47
N LYS A 130 -1.56 -4.36 -15.54
CA LYS A 130 -2.20 -4.00 -16.81
C LYS A 130 -1.70 -2.69 -17.39
N ASP A 131 -1.54 -1.68 -16.56
CA ASP A 131 -1.29 -0.32 -17.03
C ASP A 131 0.19 0.04 -16.91
N ARG A 132 0.69 0.31 -15.69
CA ARG A 132 2.05 0.81 -15.48
C ARG A 132 2.64 0.38 -14.14
N HIS A 133 3.97 0.43 -14.06
CA HIS A 133 4.73 0.44 -12.82
C HIS A 133 5.15 1.89 -12.54
N LEU A 134 4.85 2.41 -11.36
CA LEU A 134 5.26 3.73 -10.89
C LEU A 134 6.13 3.58 -9.64
N ALA A 135 7.19 4.38 -9.55
CA ALA A 135 8.06 4.39 -8.39
C ALA A 135 8.43 5.82 -7.97
N ILE A 136 8.73 5.96 -6.69
CA ILE A 136 9.48 7.07 -6.12
C ILE A 136 10.66 6.49 -5.33
N LEU A 137 11.62 7.33 -4.95
CA LEU A 137 12.73 6.94 -4.09
C LEU A 137 12.38 7.19 -2.62
N GLY A 138 12.95 6.37 -1.74
CA GLY A 138 12.94 6.58 -0.29
C GLY A 138 14.26 7.18 0.22
N ASN A 139 14.38 7.34 1.53
CA ASN A 139 15.57 7.95 2.13
C ASN A 139 16.82 7.05 2.10
N HIS A 140 16.67 5.74 1.95
CA HIS A 140 17.78 4.81 1.82
C HIS A 140 18.21 4.57 0.38
N ASP A 141 17.37 4.92 -0.59
CA ASP A 141 17.68 4.74 -2.01
C ASP A 141 18.70 5.79 -2.48
N PRO A 142 19.86 5.38 -3.04
CA PRO A 142 20.76 6.31 -3.68
C PRO A 142 20.15 6.82 -4.99
N ALA A 143 20.58 7.99 -5.47
CA ALA A 143 20.03 8.59 -6.70
C ALA A 143 20.12 7.65 -7.93
N ALA A 144 21.18 6.83 -8.01
CA ALA A 144 21.36 5.84 -9.07
C ALA A 144 20.28 4.73 -9.08
N MET A 145 19.49 4.59 -8.00
CA MET A 145 18.35 3.68 -7.96
C MET A 145 17.26 4.09 -8.96
N ALA A 146 17.12 5.39 -9.28
CA ALA A 146 16.14 5.84 -10.27
C ALA A 146 16.36 5.14 -11.63
N GLU A 147 17.57 5.23 -12.18
CA GLU A 147 17.95 4.57 -13.44
C GLU A 147 17.76 3.06 -13.36
N ALA A 148 18.16 2.44 -12.24
CA ALA A 148 18.00 1.00 -12.05
C ALA A 148 16.53 0.54 -11.98
N LEU A 149 15.62 1.37 -11.47
CA LEU A 149 14.18 1.11 -11.49
C LEU A 149 13.58 1.33 -12.88
N GLU A 150 14.06 2.33 -13.62
CA GLU A 150 13.68 2.55 -15.02
C GLU A 150 14.05 1.34 -15.90
N ASP A 151 15.23 0.75 -15.69
CA ASP A 151 15.66 -0.50 -16.34
C ASP A 151 14.73 -1.69 -16.03
N LEU A 152 14.08 -1.69 -14.86
CA LEU A 152 13.05 -2.67 -14.48
C LEU A 152 11.65 -2.33 -15.02
N GLY A 153 11.53 -1.27 -15.82
CA GLY A 153 10.29 -0.86 -16.47
C GLY A 153 9.38 0.02 -15.61
N PHE A 154 9.90 0.62 -14.54
CA PHE A 154 9.19 1.65 -13.79
C PHE A 154 9.25 3.00 -14.51
N LYS A 155 8.19 3.78 -14.39
CA LYS A 155 8.30 5.23 -14.52
C LYS A 155 8.58 5.80 -13.13
N VAL A 156 9.81 6.27 -12.91
CA VAL A 156 10.20 6.93 -11.66
C VAL A 156 9.69 8.37 -11.69
N LEU A 157 9.05 8.81 -10.62
CA LEU A 157 8.47 10.14 -10.49
C LEU A 157 9.29 10.95 -9.46
N ILE A 158 9.99 11.98 -9.92
CA ILE A 158 10.80 12.86 -9.06
C ILE A 158 10.21 14.26 -9.13
N ASN A 159 9.37 14.61 -8.17
CA ASN A 159 8.60 15.87 -8.16
C ASN A 159 7.81 16.09 -9.45
N GLU A 160 7.25 15.01 -10.00
CA GLU A 160 6.58 14.98 -11.30
C GLU A 160 5.22 14.29 -11.22
N SER A 161 4.36 14.63 -12.17
CA SER A 161 3.03 14.03 -12.31
C SER A 161 2.91 13.22 -13.60
N THR A 162 2.12 12.17 -13.56
CA THR A 162 1.71 11.38 -14.71
C THR A 162 0.21 11.17 -14.72
N VAL A 163 -0.37 11.01 -15.91
CA VAL A 163 -1.81 10.80 -16.07
C VAL A 163 -2.07 9.34 -16.44
N LEU A 164 -3.00 8.71 -15.74
CA LEU A 164 -3.57 7.42 -16.09
C LEU A 164 -4.95 7.68 -16.69
N SER A 165 -5.23 7.11 -17.86
CA SER A 165 -6.50 7.33 -18.57
C SER A 165 -7.24 6.02 -18.79
N ARG A 166 -8.54 6.00 -18.47
CA ARG A 166 -9.42 4.84 -18.68
C ARG A 166 -10.84 5.32 -18.95
N GLY A 167 -11.47 4.83 -20.02
CA GLY A 167 -12.86 5.14 -20.34
C GLY A 167 -13.17 6.62 -20.61
N GLY A 168 -12.18 7.42 -21.02
CA GLY A 168 -12.34 8.87 -21.21
C GLY A 168 -12.15 9.72 -19.94
N GLU A 169 -11.86 9.08 -18.81
CA GLU A 169 -11.57 9.73 -17.54
C GLU A 169 -10.09 9.58 -17.19
N HIS A 170 -9.63 10.36 -16.20
CA HIS A 170 -8.23 10.36 -15.80
C HIS A 170 -8.01 10.43 -14.29
N ILE A 171 -6.91 9.80 -13.86
CA ILE A 171 -6.29 9.96 -12.55
C ILE A 171 -4.93 10.61 -12.75
N VAL A 172 -4.60 11.60 -11.93
CA VAL A 172 -3.27 12.19 -11.88
C VAL A 172 -2.51 11.57 -10.71
N VAL A 173 -1.33 11.03 -10.98
CA VAL A 173 -0.44 10.48 -9.95
C VAL A 173 0.80 11.36 -9.88
N THR A 174 1.09 11.90 -8.70
CA THR A 174 2.25 12.75 -8.44
C THR A 174 3.20 12.04 -7.51
N GLY A 175 4.46 11.92 -7.90
CA GLY A 175 5.52 11.39 -7.05
C GLY A 175 6.48 12.50 -6.62
N LEU A 176 6.95 12.44 -5.38
CA LEU A 176 7.86 13.43 -4.80
C LEU A 176 9.20 12.79 -4.43
N ASP A 177 10.23 13.63 -4.35
CA ASP A 177 11.42 13.33 -3.56
C ASP A 177 11.07 13.05 -2.11
N ASP A 178 11.89 12.23 -1.46
CA ASP A 178 11.73 11.92 -0.05
C ASP A 178 12.04 13.14 0.85
N VAL A 179 11.30 13.26 1.95
CA VAL A 179 11.39 14.41 2.88
C VAL A 179 12.69 14.42 3.69
N HIS A 180 13.31 13.25 3.88
CA HIS A 180 14.57 13.06 4.58
C HIS A 180 15.76 13.01 3.61
N ARG A 181 15.52 12.96 2.28
CA ARG A 181 16.56 12.84 1.26
C ARG A 181 16.14 13.45 -0.08
N PHE A 182 16.97 14.35 -0.61
CA PHE A 182 16.74 15.07 -1.89
C PHE A 182 15.59 16.10 -1.87
N PHE A 183 14.85 16.24 -0.76
CA PHE A 183 13.76 17.21 -0.64
C PHE A 183 14.18 18.65 -0.98
N THR A 184 13.43 19.27 -1.90
CA THR A 184 13.51 20.70 -2.20
C THR A 184 12.12 21.30 -2.28
N SER A 185 12.03 22.64 -2.46
CA SER A 185 10.75 23.31 -2.69
C SER A 185 10.00 22.81 -3.93
N ASP A 186 10.70 22.16 -4.87
CA ASP A 186 10.07 21.61 -6.08
C ASP A 186 9.10 20.46 -5.75
N ALA A 187 9.31 19.73 -4.67
CA ALA A 187 8.38 18.70 -4.21
C ALA A 187 7.01 19.28 -3.85
N LEU A 188 6.98 20.35 -3.06
CA LEU A 188 5.72 21.03 -2.71
C LEU A 188 5.10 21.74 -3.93
N ALA A 189 5.94 22.26 -4.83
CA ALA A 189 5.47 22.86 -6.07
C ALA A 189 4.81 21.83 -7.00
N ALA A 190 5.32 20.59 -7.05
CA ALA A 190 4.75 19.50 -7.84
C ALA A 190 3.31 19.16 -7.39
N LEU A 191 3.06 19.13 -6.08
CA LEU A 191 1.71 18.95 -5.54
C LEU A 191 0.75 20.06 -6.00
N SER A 192 1.25 21.30 -6.05
CA SER A 192 0.45 22.46 -6.41
C SER A 192 0.18 22.59 -7.92
N ARG A 193 1.06 22.02 -8.77
CA ARG A 193 0.98 22.11 -10.24
C ARG A 193 0.17 20.98 -10.88
N ALA A 194 -0.19 19.94 -10.12
CA ALA A 194 -0.92 18.80 -10.65
C ALA A 194 -2.27 19.21 -11.24
N ALA A 195 -2.61 18.65 -12.40
CA ALA A 195 -3.88 18.91 -13.07
C ALA A 195 -5.07 18.47 -12.20
N GLU A 196 -6.22 19.11 -12.39
CA GLU A 196 -7.46 18.78 -11.68
C GLU A 196 -7.96 17.37 -12.03
N GLY A 197 -8.75 16.80 -11.11
CA GLY A 197 -9.30 15.45 -11.20
C GLY A 197 -8.99 14.65 -9.94
N PHE A 198 -9.13 13.32 -10.02
CA PHE A 198 -8.69 12.44 -8.95
C PHE A 198 -7.19 12.47 -8.86
N ARG A 199 -6.64 12.78 -7.68
CA ARG A 199 -5.21 12.94 -7.49
C ARG A 199 -4.69 11.97 -6.45
N ILE A 200 -3.67 11.20 -6.84
CA ILE A 200 -2.93 10.29 -5.98
C ILE A 200 -1.54 10.87 -5.73
N ALA A 201 -1.16 11.04 -4.47
CA ALA A 201 0.20 11.39 -4.07
C ALA A 201 0.95 10.11 -3.69
N LEU A 202 2.11 9.89 -4.31
CA LEU A 202 3.10 8.92 -3.89
C LEU A 202 4.21 9.69 -3.20
N VAL A 203 4.38 9.45 -1.91
CA VAL A 203 5.45 10.06 -1.10
C VAL A 203 5.98 9.01 -0.16
N HIS A 204 7.29 8.93 0.05
CA HIS A 204 7.84 7.88 0.88
C HIS A 204 7.39 8.01 2.35
N SER A 205 7.28 9.24 2.86
CA SER A 205 6.90 9.54 4.24
C SER A 205 5.59 10.32 4.34
N ALA A 206 4.82 10.14 5.42
CA ALA A 206 3.58 10.88 5.68
C ALA A 206 3.78 12.36 6.05
N GLU A 207 5.03 12.80 6.18
CA GLU A 207 5.36 14.13 6.69
C GLU A 207 4.92 15.29 5.82
N VAL A 208 4.43 15.10 4.60
CA VAL A 208 3.84 16.18 3.78
C VAL A 208 2.38 15.93 3.44
N ALA A 209 1.72 15.05 4.18
CA ALA A 209 0.32 14.70 4.00
C ALA A 209 -0.62 15.91 4.06
N ASP A 210 -0.40 16.84 4.98
CA ASP A 210 -1.23 18.04 5.12
C ASP A 210 -1.07 19.01 3.94
N TYR A 211 0.13 19.11 3.33
CA TYR A 211 0.34 19.87 2.10
C TYR A 211 -0.40 19.24 0.91
N ALA A 212 -0.37 17.91 0.79
CA ALA A 212 -1.13 17.20 -0.24
C ALA A 212 -2.65 17.34 -0.02
N ALA A 213 -3.12 17.23 1.23
CA ALA A 213 -4.51 17.45 1.59
C ALA A 213 -4.97 18.87 1.25
N ALA A 214 -4.16 19.89 1.59
CA ALA A 214 -4.43 21.28 1.27
C ALA A 214 -4.42 21.56 -0.24
N ALA A 215 -3.57 20.85 -1.01
CA ALA A 215 -3.58 20.90 -2.47
C ALA A 215 -4.78 20.16 -3.09
N GLY A 216 -5.56 19.43 -2.28
CA GLY A 216 -6.80 18.73 -2.67
C GLY A 216 -6.58 17.35 -3.28
N TYR A 217 -5.53 16.64 -2.87
CA TYR A 217 -5.33 15.24 -3.24
C TYR A 217 -6.41 14.36 -2.60
N ASP A 218 -6.77 13.27 -3.29
CA ASP A 218 -7.82 12.35 -2.83
C ASP A 218 -7.24 11.12 -2.13
N LEU A 219 -6.09 10.64 -2.60
CA LEU A 219 -5.40 9.48 -2.04
C LEU A 219 -3.91 9.78 -1.84
N TYR A 220 -3.39 9.38 -0.69
CA TYR A 220 -1.98 9.50 -0.33
C TYR A 220 -1.41 8.14 0.03
N LEU A 221 -0.36 7.70 -0.66
CA LEU A 221 0.29 6.41 -0.43
C LEU A 221 1.73 6.65 0.02
N CYS A 222 2.09 6.10 1.17
CA CYS A 222 3.43 6.19 1.74
C CYS A 222 3.85 4.94 2.51
N GLY A 223 5.10 4.94 2.97
CA GLY A 223 5.70 3.92 3.82
C GLY A 223 6.56 4.57 4.90
N HIS A 224 7.88 4.36 4.85
CA HIS A 224 8.94 4.95 5.69
C HIS A 224 8.96 4.45 7.14
N THR A 225 7.79 4.32 7.75
CA THR A 225 7.68 4.05 9.18
C THR A 225 7.94 2.59 9.54
N HIS A 226 7.84 1.67 8.58
CA HIS A 226 7.78 0.21 8.80
C HIS A 226 6.69 -0.24 9.79
N GLY A 227 5.64 0.56 10.00
CA GLY A 227 4.70 0.37 11.10
C GLY A 227 5.38 0.41 12.48
N GLY A 228 6.49 1.13 12.58
CA GLY A 228 7.36 1.33 13.75
C GLY A 228 8.28 0.17 14.14
N GLN A 229 8.28 -0.94 13.39
CA GLN A 229 8.98 -2.21 13.66
C GLN A 229 8.64 -2.92 14.97
N ILE A 230 8.64 -2.20 16.09
CA ILE A 230 8.32 -2.67 17.43
C ILE A 230 7.08 -1.92 17.92
N CYS A 231 5.99 -2.68 18.04
CA CYS A 231 4.71 -2.18 18.51
C CYS A 231 4.36 -2.75 19.88
N LEU A 232 3.77 -1.90 20.73
CA LEU A 232 3.08 -2.34 21.93
C LEU A 232 1.80 -3.11 21.54
N PRO A 233 1.22 -3.91 22.45
CA PRO A 233 -0.08 -4.55 22.23
C PRO A 233 -1.12 -3.55 21.72
N GLY A 234 -1.93 -3.97 20.74
CA GLY A 234 -2.85 -3.09 20.02
C GLY A 234 -2.19 -2.28 18.88
N GLY A 235 -0.98 -2.65 18.46
CA GLY A 235 -0.30 -2.12 17.27
C GLY A 235 0.15 -0.67 17.38
N ARG A 236 0.50 -0.23 18.59
CA ARG A 236 0.98 1.14 18.84
C ARG A 236 2.50 1.20 18.63
N PRO A 237 3.00 1.87 17.59
CA PRO A 237 4.44 1.94 17.33
C PRO A 237 5.15 2.73 18.44
N ILE A 238 6.32 2.27 18.85
CA ILE A 238 7.15 2.96 19.85
C ILE A 238 7.94 4.10 19.19
N ILE A 239 8.46 3.86 17.98
CA ILE A 239 9.22 4.80 17.17
C ILE A 239 8.64 4.75 15.77
N THR A 240 8.39 5.90 15.15
CA THR A 240 7.84 6.00 13.78
C THR A 240 8.74 6.73 12.81
N HIS A 241 9.77 7.42 13.31
CA HIS A 241 10.65 8.34 12.56
C HIS A 241 9.97 9.56 11.92
N LEU A 242 8.66 9.75 12.15
CA LEU A 242 7.95 10.96 11.75
C LEU A 242 8.15 12.10 12.76
N LEU A 243 8.50 13.30 12.28
CA LEU A 243 8.58 14.55 13.05
C LEU A 243 7.27 15.34 12.98
N ARG A 244 6.45 15.10 11.94
CA ARG A 244 5.13 15.70 11.76
C ARG A 244 4.12 14.72 11.17
N CYS A 245 2.85 15.10 11.16
CA CYS A 245 1.76 14.28 10.63
C CYS A 245 1.72 12.85 11.22
N GLY A 246 2.01 12.72 12.52
CA GLY A 246 2.11 11.40 13.20
C GLY A 246 0.82 10.57 13.20
N TYR A 247 -0.33 11.17 12.86
CA TYR A 247 -1.58 10.43 12.60
C TYR A 247 -1.45 9.49 11.39
N GLY A 248 -0.55 9.80 10.44
CA GLY A 248 -0.24 8.96 9.28
C GLY A 248 0.90 7.98 9.53
N SER A 249 1.07 7.50 10.76
CA SER A 249 2.18 6.61 11.11
C SER A 249 1.99 5.14 10.71
N ILE A 250 0.76 4.69 10.48
CA ILE A 250 0.48 3.29 10.15
C ILE A 250 -0.91 3.13 9.55
N GLY A 251 -1.02 2.28 8.53
CA GLY A 251 -2.30 1.85 7.97
C GLY A 251 -3.12 2.99 7.39
N LEU A 252 -4.44 2.86 7.49
CA LEU A 252 -5.40 3.78 6.88
C LEU A 252 -5.72 4.97 7.79
N TRP A 253 -5.63 6.17 7.25
CA TRP A 253 -5.90 7.43 7.93
C TRP A 253 -6.59 8.43 7.00
N ARG A 254 -6.95 9.60 7.54
CA ARG A 254 -7.63 10.68 6.79
C ARG A 254 -7.09 12.04 7.21
N ASP A 255 -6.94 12.93 6.24
CA ASP A 255 -6.68 14.36 6.46
C ASP A 255 -7.65 15.18 5.58
N GLY A 256 -8.60 15.87 6.21
CA GLY A 256 -9.71 16.50 5.51
C GLY A 256 -10.49 15.49 4.66
N ASN A 257 -10.55 15.71 3.35
CA ASN A 257 -11.18 14.80 2.38
C ASN A 257 -10.24 13.73 1.83
N MET A 258 -8.92 13.89 2.02
CA MET A 258 -7.90 12.98 1.52
C MET A 258 -7.86 11.72 2.39
N ILE A 259 -7.82 10.56 1.74
CA ILE A 259 -7.54 9.28 2.37
C ILE A 259 -6.05 9.04 2.27
N GLY A 260 -5.42 8.60 3.35
CA GLY A 260 -4.02 8.22 3.34
C GLY A 260 -3.81 6.78 3.78
N TYR A 261 -2.80 6.13 3.22
CA TYR A 261 -2.40 4.79 3.59
C TYR A 261 -0.88 4.70 3.77
N THR A 262 -0.46 4.39 4.99
CA THR A 262 0.94 4.14 5.34
C THR A 262 1.19 2.65 5.38
N ASN A 263 1.91 2.15 4.40
CA ASN A 263 2.30 0.76 4.29
C ASN A 263 3.31 0.40 5.39
N ASN A 264 3.16 -0.79 5.99
CA ASN A 264 4.07 -1.28 7.03
C ASN A 264 5.43 -1.74 6.50
N GLY A 265 5.62 -1.70 5.18
CA GLY A 265 6.81 -2.16 4.51
C GLY A 265 6.88 -3.67 4.40
N LEU A 266 7.44 -4.18 3.31
CA LEU A 266 7.69 -5.62 3.17
C LEU A 266 8.91 -6.06 4.01
N GLY A 267 9.97 -5.26 3.97
CA GLY A 267 11.30 -5.56 4.46
C GLY A 267 11.50 -5.26 5.94
N VAL A 268 12.74 -4.98 6.31
CA VAL A 268 13.15 -4.50 7.63
C VAL A 268 14.04 -3.30 7.41
N GLY A 269 14.01 -2.35 8.35
CA GLY A 269 14.96 -1.24 8.38
C GLY A 269 16.30 -1.68 8.99
N ASP A 270 17.06 -0.73 9.51
CA ASP A 270 18.44 -0.95 9.99
C ASP A 270 18.58 -2.09 11.01
N ILE A 271 17.61 -2.23 11.91
CA ILE A 271 17.53 -3.36 12.84
C ILE A 271 16.58 -4.39 12.22
N PRO A 272 17.02 -5.62 11.92
CA PRO A 272 16.19 -6.65 11.29
C PRO A 272 15.25 -7.32 12.29
N LEU A 273 14.49 -6.52 13.04
CA LEU A 273 13.58 -6.98 14.08
C LEU A 273 12.19 -6.41 13.83
N ARG A 274 11.19 -7.29 13.85
CA ARG A 274 9.79 -6.92 13.85
C ARG A 274 9.08 -7.59 15.02
N PHE A 275 8.42 -6.81 15.87
CA PHE A 275 7.64 -7.29 17.01
C PHE A 275 6.28 -6.60 17.04
N ASN A 276 5.20 -7.37 16.96
CA ASN A 276 3.82 -6.87 16.77
C ASN A 276 3.63 -5.91 15.56
N SER A 277 4.58 -5.85 14.63
CA SER A 277 4.47 -5.16 13.34
C SER A 277 4.73 -6.18 12.23
N ARG A 278 3.70 -6.53 11.47
CA ARG A 278 3.85 -7.49 10.37
C ARG A 278 4.19 -6.76 9.09
N GLY A 279 5.15 -7.31 8.33
CA GLY A 279 5.43 -6.84 6.99
C GLY A 279 4.21 -7.04 6.08
N GLU A 280 4.08 -6.18 5.08
CA GLU A 280 2.86 -6.05 4.30
C GLU A 280 3.11 -5.89 2.80
N ILE A 281 2.18 -6.42 2.02
CA ILE A 281 1.94 -6.05 0.63
C ILE A 281 0.46 -5.73 0.53
N SER A 282 0.13 -4.57 -0.03
CA SER A 282 -1.23 -4.05 -0.02
C SER A 282 -1.82 -3.98 -1.42
N ILE A 283 -3.10 -4.35 -1.54
CA ILE A 283 -3.88 -4.13 -2.77
C ILE A 283 -5.01 -3.16 -2.43
N ILE A 284 -4.89 -1.94 -2.92
CA ILE A 284 -5.88 -0.89 -2.74
C ILE A 284 -6.81 -0.93 -3.93
N THR A 285 -8.11 -1.08 -3.69
CA THR A 285 -9.12 -1.06 -4.75
C THR A 285 -9.89 0.24 -4.67
N LEU A 286 -9.81 1.05 -5.73
CA LEU A 286 -10.61 2.26 -5.85
C LEU A 286 -12.07 1.85 -6.03
N ARG A 287 -12.94 2.46 -5.21
CA ARG A 287 -14.38 2.21 -5.25
C ARG A 287 -15.13 3.52 -5.36
N ARG A 288 -16.06 3.56 -6.30
CA ARG A 288 -16.98 4.68 -6.41
C ARG A 288 -17.94 4.67 -5.22
N SER A 289 -18.08 5.82 -4.56
CA SER A 289 -19.22 6.08 -3.69
C SER A 289 -20.44 6.33 -4.56
N LEU A 290 -21.46 5.51 -4.38
CA LEU A 290 -22.81 5.99 -4.62
C LEU A 290 -23.15 6.84 -3.39
N ARG A 291 -23.06 8.17 -3.48
CA ARG A 291 -23.79 8.99 -2.51
C ARG A 291 -25.27 8.71 -2.75
N GLY A 292 -25.94 8.15 -1.75
CA GLY A 292 -27.39 8.04 -1.74
C GLY A 292 -28.00 9.42 -1.89
N GLU A 293 -29.06 9.48 -2.70
CA GLU A 293 -29.99 10.60 -2.82
C GLU A 293 -30.55 11.05 -1.46
#